data_AF-A0A6F8UWH4-F1
#
_entry.id   AF-A0A6F8UWH4-F1
#
_cell.length_a   1.000
_cell.length_b   1.000
_cell.length_c   1.000
_cell.angle_alpha   90.00
_cell.angle_beta   90.00
_cell.angle_gamma   90.00
#
_symmetry.space_group_name_H-M   'P 1'
#
loop_
_entity.id
_entity.type
_entity.pdbx_description
1 polymer ?
#
loop_
_entity_poly.entity_id
_entity_poly.type
_entity_poly.pdbx_seq_one_letter_code
_entity_poly.pdbx_strand_id
1 'polypeptide(L)' 'MSWAGPLGALIGFGLGLLEYRLMSAVVIGALRRTDRSETQAEKDDYERRIRILRAVLVVMTIGLMPTLGFVIGRTVFG' A
#
# COMPACT_ATOMS: atom_id res chain seq x y z
N MET A 1 -8.31 -23.27 -25.04
CA MET A 1 -7.66 -22.14 -24.35
C MET A 1 -8.27 -22.02 -22.96
N SER A 2 -7.54 -22.29 -21.87
CA SER A 2 -8.12 -22.19 -20.52
C SER A 2 -8.24 -20.72 -20.11
N TRP A 3 -9.48 -20.22 -20.07
CA TRP A 3 -9.80 -18.85 -19.64
C TRP A 3 -9.51 -18.59 -18.14
N ALA A 4 -9.23 -19.65 -17.39
CA ALA A 4 -8.99 -19.61 -15.94
C ALA A 4 -7.75 -18.81 -15.53
N GLY A 5 -6.67 -18.86 -16.32
CA GLY A 5 -5.43 -18.11 -16.03
C GLY A 5 -5.64 -16.58 -16.06
N PRO A 6 -6.12 -16.01 -17.19
CA PRO A 6 -6.40 -14.59 -17.30
C PRO A 6 -7.46 -14.09 -16.31
N LEU A 7 -8.50 -14.88 -16.05
CA LEU A 7 -9.53 -14.54 -15.05
C LEU A 7 -8.96 -14.51 -13.63
N GLY A 8 -8.13 -15.48 -13.25
CA GLY A 8 -7.44 -15.49 -11.97
C GLY A 8 -6.53 -14.27 -11.80
N ALA A 9 -5.79 -13.89 -12.85
CA ALA A 9 -4.95 -12.70 -12.84
C ALA A 9 -5.76 -11.40 -12.67
N LEU A 10 -6.92 -11.27 -13.34
CA LEU A 10 -7.80 -10.11 -13.20
C LEU A 10 -8.41 -10.00 -11.78
N ILE A 11 -8.82 -11.12 -11.20
CA ILE A 11 -9.36 -11.16 -9.84
C ILE A 11 -8.25 -10.82 -8.83
N GLY A 12 -7.07 -11.42 -8.96
CA GLY A 12 -5.91 -11.11 -8.12
C GLY A 12 -5.51 -9.65 -8.22
N PHE A 13 -5.51 -9.08 -9.42
CA PHE A 13 -5.25 -7.67 -9.65
C PHE A 13 -6.29 -6.77 -8.97
N GLY A 14 -7.59 -7.07 -9.13
CA GLY A 14 -8.67 -6.33 -8.50
C GLY A 14 -8.61 -6.36 -6.97
N LEU A 15 -8.34 -7.53 -6.40
CA LEU A 15 -8.17 -7.71 -4.96
C LEU A 15 -6.95 -6.94 -4.44
N GLY A 16 -5.81 -7.02 -5.12
CA GLY A 16 -4.61 -6.25 -4.77
C GLY A 16 -4.85 -4.74 -4.81
N LEU A 17 -5.61 -4.25 -5.79
CA LEU A 17 -5.99 -2.83 -5.87
C LEU A 17 -6.91 -2.40 -4.74
N LEU A 18 -7.85 -3.27 -4.35
CA LEU A 18 -8.78 -3.02 -3.25
C LEU A 18 -8.04 -2.96 -1.92
N GLU A 19 -7.16 -3.92 -1.65
CA GLU A 19 -6.34 -3.98 -0.44
C GLU A 19 -5.45 -2.74 -0.34
N TYR A 20 -4.78 -2.36 -1.44
CA TYR A 20 -3.99 -1.14 -1.51
C TYR A 20 -4.79 0.12 -1.15
N ARG A 21 -6.02 0.25 -1.68
CA ARG A 21 -6.90 1.39 -1.39
C ARG A 21 -7.31 1.43 0.08
N LEU A 22 -7.70 0.29 0.65
CA LEU A 22 -8.11 0.19 2.06
C LEU A 22 -6.95 0.54 2.99
N MET A 23 -5.77 -0.07 2.79
CA MET A 23 -4.60 0.20 3.64
C MET A 23 -4.16 1.66 3.55
N SER A 24 -4.14 2.23 2.33
CA SER A 24 -3.85 3.66 2.14
C SER A 24 -4.83 4.56 2.89
N ALA A 25 -6.13 4.28 2.79
CA ALA A 25 -7.16 5.11 3.42
C ALA A 25 -7.06 5.09 4.95
N VAL A 26 -6.85 3.91 5.54
CA VAL A 26 -6.69 3.74 6.99
C VAL A 26 -5.48 4.52 7.48
N VAL A 27 -4.34 4.38 6.80
CA VAL A 27 -3.09 4.98 7.26
C VAL A 27 -3.12 6.49 7.12
N ILE A 28 -3.60 7.01 5.98
CA ILE A 28 -3.77 8.46 5.79
C ILE A 28 -4.77 9.02 6.80
N GLY A 29 -5.87 8.31 7.04
CA GLY A 29 -6.88 8.70 8.04
C GLY A 29 -6.29 8.78 9.45
N ALA A 30 -5.48 7.82 9.85
CA ALA A 30 -4.79 7.81 11.13
C ALA A 30 -3.80 8.98 11.28
N LEU A 31 -2.97 9.23 10.26
CA LEU A 31 -2.03 10.35 10.25
C LEU A 31 -2.72 11.71 10.28
N ARG A 32 -3.82 11.85 9.55
CA ARG A 32 -4.62 13.08 9.53
C ARG A 32 -5.29 13.35 10.87
N ARG A 33 -5.59 12.31 11.64
CA ARG A 33 -6.14 12.44 13.01
C ARG A 33 -5.12 12.94 14.02
N THR A 34 -3.83 12.80 13.73
CA THR A 34 -2.73 13.29 14.58
C THR A 34 -2.23 14.68 14.16
N ASP A 35 -2.76 15.23 13.07
CA ASP A 35 -2.37 16.53 12.57
C ASP A 35 -2.88 17.64 13.51
N ARG A 36 -1.95 18.44 14.02
CA ARG A 36 -2.19 19.57 14.94
C ARG A 36 -1.91 20.92 14.27
N SER A 37 -1.82 20.94 12.93
CA SER A 37 -1.47 22.13 12.14
C SER A 37 -2.57 23.20 12.19
N GLU A 38 -2.24 24.38 12.70
CA GLU A 38 -3.19 25.51 12.84
C GLU A 38 -3.13 26.47 11.64
N THR A 39 -2.02 26.50 10.89
CA THR A 39 -1.81 27.43 9.77
C THR A 39 -1.83 26.76 8.38
N GLN A 40 -2.12 27.52 7.32
CA GLN A 40 -2.18 26.99 5.94
C GLN A 40 -0.83 26.52 5.40
N ALA A 41 0.27 27.20 5.75
CA ALA A 41 1.61 26.80 5.32
C ALA A 41 2.05 25.45 5.93
N GLU A 42 1.67 25.19 7.19
CA GLU A 42 1.93 23.91 7.85
C GLU A 42 1.12 22.77 7.21
N LYS A 43 -0.12 23.05 6.81
CA LYS A 43 -0.98 22.06 6.12
C LYS A 43 -0.39 21.61 4.79
N ASP A 44 0.13 22.53 3.98
CA ASP A 44 0.74 22.19 2.69
C ASP A 44 1.97 21.28 2.86
N ASP A 45 2.80 21.57 3.87
CA ASP A 45 3.97 20.76 4.18
C ASP A 45 3.58 19.39 4.78
N TYR A 46 2.52 19.35 5.58
CA TYR A 46 1.95 18.13 6.14
C TYR A 46 1.35 17.23 5.04
N GLU A 47 0.63 17.79 4.07
CA GLU A 47 0.12 17.05 2.92
C GLU A 47 1.24 16.45 2.06
N ARG A 48 2.37 17.17 1.92
CA ARG A 48 3.54 16.67 1.20
C ARG A 48 4.16 15.47 1.92
N ARG A 49 4.27 15.54 3.24
CA ARG A 49 4.76 14.44 4.10
C ARG A 49 3.82 13.23 4.07
N ILE A 50 2.50 13.45 4.14
CA ILE A 50 1.50 12.39 3.99
C ILE A 50 1.65 11.69 2.63
N ARG A 51 1.91 12.44 1.56
CA ARG A 51 2.14 11.86 0.21
C ARG A 51 3.36 10.94 0.18
N ILE A 52 4.46 11.38 0.79
CA ILE A 52 5.70 10.58 0.88
C ILE A 52 5.45 9.35 1.75
N LEU A 53 4.80 9.51 2.91
CA LEU A 53 4.50 8.38 3.80
C LEU A 53 3.60 7.37 3.11
N ARG A 54 2.58 7.84 2.38
CA ARG A 54 1.73 6.99 1.56
C ARG A 54 2.57 6.22 0.54
N ALA A 55 3.46 6.90 -0.19
CA ALA A 55 4.36 6.26 -1.14
C ALA A 55 5.25 5.19 -0.50
N VAL A 56 5.85 5.48 0.67
CA VAL A 56 6.68 4.53 1.42
C VAL A 56 5.85 3.33 1.87
N LEU A 57 4.64 3.54 2.38
CA LEU A 57 3.75 2.44 2.74
C LEU A 57 3.41 1.55 1.55
N VAL A 58 3.13 2.14 0.38
CA VAL A 58 2.90 1.35 -0.86
C VAL A 58 4.10 0.46 -1.13
N VAL A 59 5.31 1.05 -1.12
CA VAL A 59 6.56 0.35 -1.42
C VAL A 59 6.80 -0.76 -0.41
N MET A 60 6.54 -0.53 0.88
CA MET A 60 6.75 -1.53 1.92
C MET A 60 5.72 -2.66 1.86
N THR A 61 4.44 -2.35 1.66
CA THR A 61 3.36 -3.34 1.67
C THR A 61 3.29 -4.14 0.35
N ILE A 62 3.55 -3.52 -0.79
CA ILE A 62 3.46 -4.17 -2.10
C ILE A 62 4.83 -4.65 -2.58
N GLY A 63 5.90 -3.92 -2.27
CA GLY A 63 7.26 -4.28 -2.67
C GLY A 63 7.93 -5.16 -1.63
N LEU A 64 8.12 -4.65 -0.40
CA LEU A 64 8.95 -5.32 0.59
C LEU A 64 8.31 -6.60 1.15
N MET A 65 7.07 -6.54 1.61
CA MET A 65 6.42 -7.70 2.26
C MET A 65 6.27 -8.92 1.32
N PRO A 66 5.80 -8.77 0.07
CA PRO A 66 5.73 -9.90 -0.86
C PRO A 66 7.12 -10.41 -1.25
N THR A 67 8.11 -9.52 -1.38
CA THR A 67 9.49 -9.93 -1.64
C THR A 67 10.06 -10.74 -0.49
N LEU A 68 9.84 -10.29 0.76
CA LEU A 68 10.23 -11.04 1.96
C LEU A 68 9.49 -12.37 2.04
N GLY A 69 8.17 -12.38 1.81
CA GLY A 69 7.37 -13.61 1.78
C GLY A 69 7.83 -14.59 0.70
N PHE A 70 8.20 -14.10 -0.49
CA PHE A 70 8.76 -14.91 -1.57
C PHE A 70 10.14 -15.45 -1.21
N VAL A 71 11.05 -14.61 -0.70
CA VAL A 71 12.39 -15.04 -0.30
C VAL A 71 12.30 -16.07 0.83
N ILE A 72 11.49 -15.81 1.86
CA ILE A 72 11.27 -16.74 2.97
C ILE A 72 10.64 -18.04 2.45
N GLY A 73 9.57 -17.94 1.67
CA GLY A 73 8.90 -19.09 1.07
C GLY A 73 9.84 -19.95 0.22
N ARG A 74 10.68 -19.31 -0.60
CA ARG A 74 11.73 -19.97 -1.39
C ARG A 74 12.77 -20.65 -0.48
N THR A 75 13.25 -19.96 0.56
CA THR A 75 14.25 -20.55 1.47
C THR A 75 13.71 -21.69 2.33
N VAL A 76 12.41 -21.68 2.67
CA VAL A 76 11.78 -22.67 3.54
C VAL A 76 11.15 -23.83 2.76
N PHE A 77 10.58 -23.57 1.59
CA PHE A 77 9.82 -24.57 0.80
C PHE A 77 10.49 -24.97 -0.53
N GLY A 78 11.58 -24.32 -0.95
CA GLY A 78 12.39 -24.76 -2.10
C GLY A 78 12.36 -23.83 -3.30
#